data_AF-A0A3S0L334-F1
#
_entry.id   AF-A0A3S0L334-F1
#
_cell.length_a   1.000
_cell.length_b   1.000
_cell.length_c   1.000
_cell.angle_alpha   90.00
_cell.angle_beta   90.00
_cell.angle_gamma   90.00
#
_symmetry.space_group_name_H-M   'P 1'
#
loop_
_entity.id
_entity.type
_entity.pdbx_description
1 polymer ?
#
loop_
_entity_poly.entity_id
_entity_poly.type
_entity_poly.pdbx_seq_one_letter_code
_entity_poly.pdbx_strand_id
1 'polypeptide(L)'
;MLKFPNARLLIHNLIAERKLSGEDAIAAGACELGLMSPVEIESVRGQSAAQSDMCGCSRTARLILKKYFDNNDTDAAEAFQKSWESLQERSKKRLGPEAIQATAESHDAAATDQNKSCSQHAPIIFDYLLQEVNRHS
;
A
#
# COMPACT_ATOMS: atom_id res chain seq x y z
N MET A 1 13.40 -15.20 -3.10
CA MET A 1 13.77 -13.98 -3.86
C MET A 1 12.88 -13.74 -5.07
N LEU A 2 11.85 -12.90 -4.90
CA LEU A 2 10.93 -12.50 -5.97
C LEU A 2 11.53 -11.32 -6.74
N LYS A 3 11.60 -11.40 -8.07
CA LYS A 3 12.01 -10.27 -8.91
C LYS A 3 10.77 -9.53 -9.39
N PHE A 4 10.64 -8.26 -9.00
CA PHE A 4 9.53 -7.39 -9.39
C PHE A 4 10.00 -6.29 -10.37
N PRO A 5 10.47 -6.64 -11.59
CA PRO A 5 10.85 -5.65 -12.57
C PRO A 5 9.63 -4.76 -12.86
N ASN A 6 9.86 -3.44 -12.96
CA ASN A 6 8.86 -2.46 -13.36
C ASN A 6 7.64 -2.32 -12.41
N ALA A 7 7.70 -2.79 -11.15
CA ALA A 7 6.58 -2.63 -10.20
C ALA A 7 6.07 -1.19 -10.05
N ARG A 8 6.96 -0.19 -10.06
CA ARG A 8 6.55 1.23 -10.05
C ARG A 8 5.78 1.63 -11.31
N LEU A 9 6.19 1.13 -12.48
CA LEU A 9 5.52 1.39 -13.76
C LEU A 9 4.16 0.70 -13.83
N LEU A 10 4.05 -0.52 -13.27
CA LEU A 10 2.77 -1.21 -13.12
C LEU A 10 1.77 -0.32 -12.36
N ILE A 11 2.10 0.11 -11.13
CA ILE A 11 1.21 0.97 -10.34
C ILE A 11 0.91 2.30 -11.06
N HIS A 12 1.90 2.90 -11.72
CA HIS A 12 1.69 4.10 -12.52
C HIS A 12 0.64 3.86 -13.63
N ASN A 13 0.73 2.77 -14.38
CA ASN A 13 -0.22 2.46 -15.47
C ASN A 13 -1.61 2.11 -14.94
N LEU A 14 -1.70 1.40 -13.81
CA LEU A 14 -2.97 1.14 -13.11
C LEU A 14 -3.70 2.45 -12.74
N ILE A 15 -2.98 3.49 -12.34
CA ILE A 15 -3.54 4.82 -12.04
C ILE A 15 -3.81 5.62 -13.32
N ALA A 16 -2.81 5.76 -14.20
CA ALA A 16 -2.86 6.65 -15.35
C ALA A 16 -3.77 6.14 -16.48
N GLU A 17 -3.72 4.84 -16.78
CA GLU A 17 -4.44 4.22 -17.90
C GLU A 17 -5.77 3.63 -17.44
N ARG A 18 -5.76 2.83 -16.37
CA ARG A 18 -6.97 2.16 -15.85
C ARG A 18 -7.79 3.00 -14.86
N LYS A 19 -7.36 4.23 -14.58
CA LYS A 19 -8.05 5.22 -13.72
C LYS A 19 -8.34 4.73 -12.29
N LEU A 20 -7.53 3.81 -11.78
CA LEU A 20 -7.66 3.36 -10.39
C LEU A 20 -7.18 4.45 -9.42
N SER A 21 -7.75 4.43 -8.21
CA SER A 21 -7.17 5.13 -7.07
C SER A 21 -5.78 4.54 -6.74
N GLY A 22 -4.93 5.29 -6.04
CA GLY A 22 -3.63 4.77 -5.60
C GLY A 22 -3.74 3.55 -4.68
N GLU A 23 -4.80 3.48 -3.86
CA GLU A 23 -5.08 2.31 -3.02
C GLU A 23 -5.57 1.10 -3.85
N ASP A 24 -6.48 1.29 -4.80
CA ASP A 24 -6.91 0.22 -5.70
C ASP A 24 -5.79 -0.27 -6.62
N ALA A 25 -4.90 0.62 -7.04
CA ALA A 25 -3.73 0.29 -7.83
C ALA A 25 -2.72 -0.53 -7.01
N ILE A 26 -2.44 -0.16 -5.75
CA ILE A 26 -1.62 -0.94 -4.83
C ILE A 26 -2.21 -2.34 -4.61
N ALA A 27 -3.52 -2.43 -4.39
CA ALA A 27 -4.21 -3.71 -4.21
C ALA A 27 -4.13 -4.57 -5.49
N ALA A 28 -4.50 -4.02 -6.64
CA ALA A 28 -4.42 -4.72 -7.92
C ALA A 28 -2.98 -5.16 -8.24
N GLY A 29 -1.98 -4.32 -8.00
CA GLY A 29 -0.56 -4.68 -8.15
C GLY A 29 -0.12 -5.82 -7.25
N ALA A 30 -0.58 -5.87 -5.99
CA ALA A 30 -0.29 -7.00 -5.09
C ALA A 30 -0.90 -8.32 -5.60
N CYS A 31 -2.08 -8.26 -6.21
CA CYS A 31 -2.70 -9.41 -6.86
C CYS A 31 -1.95 -9.84 -8.13
N GLU A 32 -1.61 -8.89 -9.01
CA GLU A 32 -0.91 -9.17 -10.28
C GLU A 32 0.53 -9.71 -10.06
N LEU A 33 1.16 -9.38 -8.94
CA LEU A 33 2.47 -9.90 -8.54
C LEU A 33 2.40 -11.13 -7.61
N GLY A 34 1.21 -11.66 -7.33
CA GLY A 34 1.02 -12.89 -6.57
C GLY A 34 1.30 -12.79 -5.06
N LEU A 35 1.35 -11.57 -4.49
CA LEU A 35 1.46 -11.37 -3.04
C LEU A 35 0.16 -11.72 -2.31
N MET A 36 -0.98 -11.63 -3.00
CA MET A 36 -2.31 -11.89 -2.48
C MET A 36 -3.19 -12.53 -3.54
N SER A 37 -4.10 -13.41 -3.12
CA SER A 37 -5.16 -13.91 -4.00
C SER A 37 -6.25 -12.84 -4.24
N PRO A 38 -7.01 -12.92 -5.35
CA PRO A 38 -8.15 -12.02 -5.60
C PRO A 38 -9.19 -12.01 -4.47
N VAL A 39 -9.34 -13.12 -3.75
CA VAL A 39 -10.30 -13.24 -2.62
C VAL A 39 -9.83 -12.44 -1.42
N GLU A 40 -8.52 -12.40 -1.14
CA GLU A 40 -8.00 -11.64 -0.01
C GLU A 40 -7.99 -10.12 -0.26
N ILE A 41 -7.91 -9.70 -1.52
CA ILE A 41 -7.97 -8.28 -1.94
C ILE A 41 -9.25 -7.60 -1.46
N GLU A 42 -10.39 -8.29 -1.54
CA GLU A 42 -11.68 -7.72 -1.12
C GLU A 42 -11.71 -7.42 0.40
N SER A 43 -11.00 -8.23 1.20
CA SER A 43 -10.82 -7.96 2.64
C SER A 43 -9.84 -6.83 2.97
N VAL A 44 -9.13 -6.29 1.97
CA VAL A 44 -8.29 -5.08 2.07
C VAL A 44 -9.08 -3.85 1.60
N ARG A 45 -9.75 -3.94 0.45
CA ARG A 45 -10.59 -2.85 -0.10
C ARG A 45 -11.75 -2.44 0.81
N GLY A 46 -12.32 -3.39 1.56
CA GLY A 46 -13.45 -3.13 2.46
C GLY A 46 -13.12 -2.37 3.76
N GLN A 47 -11.85 -2.08 4.07
CA GLN A 47 -11.49 -1.48 5.37
C GLN A 47 -11.59 0.06 5.34
N SER A 48 -12.75 0.56 5.81
CA SER A 48 -13.15 1.97 5.78
C SER A 48 -12.13 2.98 6.36
N ALA A 49 -12.18 4.22 5.86
CA ALA A 49 -11.26 5.31 6.22
C ALA A 49 -11.55 5.96 7.59
N ALA A 50 -12.67 5.62 8.23
CA ALA A 50 -13.22 6.37 9.35
C ALA A 50 -12.40 6.38 10.67
N GLN A 51 -11.30 5.62 10.78
CA GLN A 51 -10.54 5.46 12.04
C GLN A 51 -9.01 5.35 11.86
N SER A 52 -8.45 5.86 10.77
CA SER A 52 -7.01 5.71 10.49
C SER A 52 -6.37 7.05 10.16
N ASP A 53 -5.37 7.45 10.96
CA ASP A 53 -4.49 8.62 10.71
C ASP A 53 -3.57 8.44 9.47
N MET A 54 -3.90 7.54 8.55
CA MET A 54 -3.07 7.13 7.42
C MET A 54 -3.79 7.39 6.10
N CYS A 55 -3.03 7.81 5.08
CA CYS A 55 -3.57 7.91 3.72
C CYS A 55 -3.98 6.53 3.19
N GLY A 56 -4.92 6.50 2.24
CA GLY A 56 -5.46 5.26 1.66
C GLY A 56 -4.36 4.33 1.12
N CYS A 57 -3.37 4.89 0.41
CA CYS A 57 -2.24 4.13 -0.14
C CYS A 57 -1.42 3.41 0.95
N SER A 58 -1.05 4.11 2.02
CA SER A 58 -0.27 3.55 3.12
C SER A 58 -1.06 2.56 3.97
N ARG A 59 -2.35 2.84 4.22
CA ARG A 59 -3.26 1.88 4.87
C ARG A 59 -3.32 0.57 4.09
N THR A 60 -3.52 0.63 2.77
CA THR A 60 -3.60 -0.55 1.90
C THR A 60 -2.28 -1.31 1.90
N ALA A 61 -1.14 -0.63 1.79
CA ALA A 61 0.18 -1.25 1.89
C ALA A 61 0.40 -1.96 3.25
N ARG A 62 -0.03 -1.36 4.36
CA ARG A 62 0.02 -1.97 5.70
C ARG A 62 -0.80 -3.26 5.77
N LEU A 63 -2.00 -3.26 5.20
CA LEU A 63 -2.90 -4.42 5.21
C LEU A 63 -2.36 -5.58 4.36
N ILE A 64 -1.78 -5.29 3.20
CA ILE A 64 -1.09 -6.29 2.37
C ILE A 64 0.10 -6.87 3.14
N LEU A 65 0.94 -6.01 3.72
CA LEU A 65 2.12 -6.45 4.50
C LEU A 65 1.72 -7.30 5.70
N LYS A 66 0.65 -6.93 6.43
CA LYS A 66 0.13 -7.73 7.53
C LYS A 66 -0.29 -9.13 7.07
N LYS A 67 -1.11 -9.22 6.01
CA LYS A 67 -1.54 -10.51 5.46
C LYS A 67 -0.39 -11.37 4.96
N TYR A 68 0.63 -10.76 4.36
CA TYR A 68 1.84 -11.47 3.96
C TYR A 68 2.47 -12.19 5.17
N PHE A 69 2.71 -11.50 6.29
CA PHE A 69 3.29 -12.12 7.48
C PHE A 69 2.35 -13.12 8.16
N ASP A 70 1.07 -12.77 8.32
CA ASP A 70 0.05 -13.66 8.91
C ASP A 70 -0.05 -15.01 8.16
N ASN A 71 0.27 -15.04 6.87
CA ASN A 71 0.25 -16.24 6.02
C ASN A 71 1.60 -17.01 5.93
N ASN A 72 2.74 -16.42 6.33
CA ASN A 72 4.08 -16.96 6.01
C ASN A 72 5.04 -17.13 7.20
N ASP A 73 4.74 -16.58 8.38
CA ASP A 73 5.68 -16.57 9.51
C ASP A 73 5.03 -17.07 10.83
N THR A 74 5.84 -17.68 11.69
CA THR A 74 5.42 -18.15 13.02
C THR A 74 5.47 -17.00 14.05
N ASP A 75 6.41 -16.06 13.86
CA ASP A 75 6.56 -14.84 14.68
C ASP A 75 6.02 -13.59 13.94
N ALA A 76 4.97 -13.80 13.13
CA ALA A 76 4.40 -12.84 12.18
C ALA A 76 4.17 -11.43 12.74
N ALA A 77 3.80 -11.29 14.01
CA ALA A 77 3.49 -9.99 14.62
C ALA A 77 4.73 -9.09 14.77
N GLU A 78 5.87 -9.63 15.21
CA GLU A 78 7.10 -8.83 15.39
C GLU A 78 7.76 -8.52 14.04
N ALA A 79 7.79 -9.50 13.13
CA ALA A 79 8.29 -9.32 11.78
C ALA A 79 7.49 -8.25 11.01
N PHE A 80 6.15 -8.35 11.04
CA PHE A 80 5.25 -7.32 10.49
C PHE A 80 5.54 -5.92 11.04
N GLN A 81 5.65 -5.79 12.37
CA GLN A 81 5.84 -4.48 13.00
C GLN A 81 7.15 -3.83 12.56
N LYS A 82 8.26 -4.57 12.55
CA LYS A 82 9.58 -4.07 12.08
C LYS A 82 9.56 -3.66 10.62
N SER A 83 8.98 -4.49 9.74
CA SER A 83 8.85 -4.18 8.32
C SER A 83 7.94 -2.97 8.07
N TRP A 84 6.85 -2.83 8.84
CA TRP A 84 5.96 -1.68 8.74
C TRP A 84 6.65 -0.38 9.18
N GLU A 85 7.38 -0.39 10.28
CA GLU A 85 8.18 0.74 10.75
C GLU A 85 9.24 1.15 9.73
N SER A 86 9.96 0.17 9.14
CA SER A 86 10.96 0.44 8.09
C SER A 86 10.35 1.00 6.80
N LEU A 87 9.15 0.55 6.41
CA LEU A 87 8.40 1.15 5.30
C LEU A 87 7.98 2.59 5.63
N GLN A 88 7.41 2.83 6.82
CA GLN A 88 6.99 4.15 7.26
C GLN A 88 8.14 5.15 7.31
N GLU A 89 9.29 4.79 7.90
CA GLU A 89 10.47 5.66 7.98
C GLU A 89 10.96 6.05 6.58
N ARG A 90 11.12 5.06 5.69
CA ARG A 90 11.61 5.28 4.32
C ARG A 90 10.66 6.13 3.48
N SER A 91 9.35 5.94 3.65
CA SER A 91 8.32 6.77 3.02
C SER A 91 8.38 8.21 3.54
N LYS A 92 8.33 8.42 4.87
CA LYS A 92 8.41 9.76 5.50
C LYS A 92 9.66 10.52 5.06
N LYS A 93 10.82 9.85 5.06
CA LYS A 93 12.13 10.43 4.71
C LYS A 93 12.24 10.88 3.25
N ARG A 94 11.51 10.25 2.33
CA ARG A 94 11.61 10.50 0.88
C ARG A 94 10.44 11.26 0.28
N LEU A 95 9.25 11.11 0.84
CA LEU A 95 7.98 11.57 0.29
C LEU A 95 7.21 12.50 1.24
N GLY A 96 7.81 12.86 2.38
CA GLY A 96 7.18 13.66 3.42
C GLY A 96 6.19 12.87 4.30
N PRO A 97 5.78 13.44 5.45
CA PRO A 97 4.80 12.83 6.34
C PRO A 97 3.44 12.56 5.68
N GLU A 98 3.03 13.38 4.72
CA GLU A 98 1.79 13.30 3.93
C GLU A 98 1.68 12.01 3.08
N ALA A 99 2.80 11.36 2.78
CA ALA A 99 2.78 10.05 2.13
C ALA A 99 2.31 8.94 3.07
N ILE A 100 2.43 9.11 4.40
CA ILE A 100 1.93 8.17 5.40
C ILE A 100 0.61 8.63 6.00
N GLN A 101 0.49 9.92 6.36
CA GLN A 101 -0.62 10.44 7.15
C GLN A 101 -1.83 10.83 6.30
N ALA A 102 -3.04 10.72 6.87
CA ALA A 102 -4.23 11.33 6.31
C ALA A 102 -4.13 12.86 6.45
N THR A 103 -4.35 13.61 5.36
CA THR A 103 -4.45 15.08 5.43
C THR A 103 -5.88 15.48 5.78
N ALA A 104 -6.07 16.64 6.42
CA ALA A 104 -7.42 17.09 6.83
C ALA A 104 -8.40 17.16 5.64
N GLU A 105 -7.92 17.47 4.44
CA GLU A 105 -8.71 17.48 3.21
C GLU A 105 -9.29 16.11 2.82
N SER A 106 -8.72 15.00 3.30
CA SER A 106 -9.14 13.63 2.96
C SER A 106 -10.31 13.09 3.79
N HIS A 107 -10.78 13.84 4.80
CA HIS A 107 -11.87 13.42 5.69
C HIS A 107 -13.25 13.96 5.31
N ASP A 108 -13.35 15.04 4.50
CA ASP A 108 -14.53 15.92 4.54
C ASP A 108 -15.16 16.29 3.17
N ALA A 109 -14.79 15.61 2.06
CA ALA A 109 -15.51 15.79 0.79
C ALA A 109 -16.05 14.49 0.18
N ALA A 110 -17.32 14.56 -0.22
CA ALA A 110 -17.99 13.50 -0.94
C ALA A 110 -17.34 13.24 -2.31
N ALA A 111 -16.81 12.03 -2.46
CA ALA A 111 -16.93 11.15 -3.64
C ALA A 111 -16.43 11.58 -5.04
N THR A 112 -15.90 12.79 -5.29
CA THR A 112 -15.71 13.22 -6.71
C THR A 112 -14.32 13.70 -7.17
N ASP A 113 -13.33 14.03 -6.33
CA ASP A 113 -12.03 14.50 -6.88
C ASP A 113 -10.74 14.29 -6.05
N GLN A 114 -10.84 13.90 -4.78
CA GLN A 114 -9.73 14.08 -3.82
C GLN A 114 -8.71 12.94 -3.69
N ASN A 115 -8.88 11.81 -4.38
CA ASN A 115 -7.95 10.67 -4.27
C ASN A 115 -6.57 10.94 -4.91
N LYS A 116 -6.34 12.15 -5.47
CA LYS A 116 -5.14 12.52 -6.25
C LYS A 116 -3.87 12.69 -5.40
N SER A 117 -3.95 13.23 -4.18
CA SER A 117 -2.76 13.62 -3.39
C SER A 117 -1.90 12.43 -2.95
N CYS A 118 -2.49 11.35 -2.41
CA CYS A 118 -1.71 10.17 -2.03
C CYS A 118 -1.37 9.25 -3.21
N SER A 119 -2.17 9.28 -4.30
CA SER A 119 -1.97 8.42 -5.47
C SER A 119 -0.63 8.66 -6.17
N GLN A 120 -0.09 9.89 -6.15
CA GLN A 120 1.25 10.17 -6.70
C GLN A 120 2.37 9.41 -5.97
N HIS A 121 2.16 9.03 -4.70
CA HIS A 121 3.10 8.29 -3.87
C HIS A 121 2.95 6.77 -4.02
N ALA A 122 1.81 6.29 -4.51
CA ALA A 122 1.47 4.87 -4.59
C ALA A 122 2.55 4.00 -5.28
N PRO A 123 3.17 4.41 -6.41
CA PRO A 123 4.25 3.63 -7.03
C PRO A 123 5.46 3.40 -6.12
N ILE A 124 5.84 4.39 -5.31
CA ILE A 124 7.01 4.32 -4.43
C ILE A 124 6.67 3.58 -3.13
N ILE A 125 5.47 3.80 -2.57
CA ILE A 125 4.94 3.04 -1.43
C ILE A 125 4.88 1.55 -1.77
N PHE A 126 4.41 1.20 -2.97
CA PHE A 126 4.34 -0.20 -3.42
C PHE A 126 5.73 -0.82 -3.58
N ASP A 127 6.69 -0.11 -4.18
CA ASP A 127 8.08 -0.57 -4.25
C ASP A 127 8.70 -0.80 -2.86
N TYR A 128 8.39 0.03 -1.86
CA TYR A 128 8.83 -0.20 -0.48
C TYR A 128 8.15 -1.39 0.19
N LEU A 129 6.86 -1.62 -0.06
CA LEU A 129 6.14 -2.84 0.34
C LEU A 129 6.81 -4.10 -0.23
N LEU A 130 7.08 -4.12 -1.53
CA LEU A 130 7.74 -5.25 -2.21
C LEU A 130 9.17 -5.48 -1.70
N GLN A 131 9.88 -4.42 -1.30
CA GLN A 131 11.20 -4.52 -0.68
C GLN A 131 11.16 -5.06 0.76
N GLU A 132 10.10 -4.79 1.53
CA GLU A 132 9.91 -5.48 2.82
C GLU A 132 9.66 -6.97 2.57
N VAL A 133 8.66 -7.31 1.75
CA VAL A 133 8.30 -8.70 1.42
C VAL A 133 9.53 -9.50 0.99
N ASN A 134 10.33 -8.98 0.05
CA ASN A 134 11.55 -9.65 -0.43
C ASN A 134 12.66 -9.89 0.59
N ARG A 135 12.67 -9.22 1.75
CA ARG A 135 13.63 -9.50 2.84
C ARG A 135 13.23 -10.74 3.64
N HIS A 136 11.98 -11.16 3.50
CA HIS A 136 11.34 -12.27 4.22
C HIS A 136 10.80 -13.34 3.24
N SER A 137 11.35 -13.43 2.01
CA SER A 137 10.99 -14.37 0.90
C SER A 137 12.20 -15.03 0.21
#